data_AF-A0A958EMZ4-F1
#
_entry.id   AF-A0A958EMZ4-F1
#
_cell.length_a   1.000
_cell.length_b   1.000
_cell.length_c   1.000
_cell.angle_alpha   90.00
_cell.angle_beta   90.00
_cell.angle_gamma   90.00
#
_symmetry.space_group_name_H-M   'P 1'
#
loop_
_entity.id
_entity.type
_entity.pdbx_description
1 polymer ?
#
loop_
_entity_poly.entity_id
_entity_poly.type
_entity_poly.pdbx_seq_one_letter_code
_entity_poly.pdbx_strand_id
1 'polypeptide(L)'
;MNSDSIILYSKDSLLSYIMSQEPNWVDGSGLSRYNIFTPKSLVELLHYFYQTYDEYRLFELLAIGGVNGTIQNRFTDFPYSVFGKTGSLSNNHNLSGYLLCKSGKKLIFSFMANHFMVSTTQIRKEMDRLITILYNTY
;
A
#
# COMPACT_ATOMS: atom_id res chain seq x y z
N MET A 1 3.95 -16.51 22.01
CA MET A 1 4.82 -15.94 20.97
C MET A 1 4.76 -14.43 21.13
N ASN A 2 5.87 -13.74 21.41
CA ASN A 2 5.89 -12.28 21.62
C ASN A 2 6.00 -11.57 20.24
N SER A 3 5.31 -10.44 20.07
CA SER A 3 5.37 -9.58 18.88
C SER A 3 6.81 -9.20 18.52
N ASP A 4 7.66 -8.91 19.51
CA ASP A 4 9.06 -8.55 19.27
C ASP A 4 9.83 -9.70 18.61
N SER A 5 9.57 -10.94 19.03
CA SER A 5 10.21 -12.13 18.46
C SER A 5 9.76 -12.38 17.02
N ILE A 6 8.50 -12.09 16.69
CA ILE A 6 7.96 -12.20 15.32
C ILE A 6 8.58 -11.14 14.43
N ILE A 7 8.67 -9.90 14.91
CA ILE A 7 9.28 -8.79 14.17
C ILE A 7 10.75 -9.08 13.90
N LEU A 8 11.51 -9.53 14.91
CA LEU A 8 12.93 -9.86 14.75
C LEU A 8 13.13 -10.98 13.72
N TYR A 9 12.39 -12.09 13.85
CA TYR A 9 12.44 -13.18 12.88
C TYR A 9 12.09 -12.71 11.45
N SER A 10 11.05 -11.88 11.33
CA SER A 10 10.63 -11.35 10.05
C SER A 10 11.69 -10.46 9.43
N LYS A 11 12.35 -9.60 10.21
CA LYS A 11 13.45 -8.76 9.75
C LYS A 11 14.63 -9.60 9.26
N ASP A 12 15.08 -10.56 10.08
CA ASP A 12 16.29 -11.33 9.82
C ASP A 12 16.13 -12.33 8.67
N SER A 13 14.93 -12.88 8.48
CA SER A 13 14.68 -13.94 7.50
C SER A 13 13.82 -13.48 6.32
N LEU A 14 12.61 -12.96 6.58
CA LEU A 14 11.61 -12.75 5.54
C LEU A 14 11.86 -11.46 4.75
N LEU A 15 12.03 -10.34 5.47
CA LEU A 15 12.17 -9.02 4.87
C LEU A 15 13.54 -8.85 4.22
N SER A 16 14.60 -9.40 4.82
CA SER A 16 15.93 -9.44 4.22
C SER A 16 15.98 -10.22 2.90
N TYR A 17 15.15 -11.25 2.76
CA TYR A 17 15.01 -12.01 1.52
C TYR A 17 14.20 -11.26 0.44
N ILE A 18 13.15 -10.56 0.83
CA ILE A 18 12.21 -9.91 -0.11
C ILE A 18 12.71 -8.52 -0.55
N MET A 19 13.26 -7.74 0.37
CA MET A 19 13.48 -6.31 0.19
C MET A 19 14.95 -6.01 -0.07
N SER A 20 15.21 -5.13 -1.04
CA SER A 20 16.56 -4.63 -1.32
C SER A 20 17.06 -3.60 -0.30
N GLN A 21 16.15 -3.03 0.49
CA GLN A 21 16.44 -2.05 1.55
C GLN A 21 15.84 -2.55 2.86
N GLU A 22 16.69 -2.70 3.88
CA GLU A 22 16.24 -3.12 5.22
C GLU A 22 15.31 -2.05 5.82
N PRO A 23 14.04 -2.40 6.13
CA PRO A 23 13.14 -1.48 6.80
C PRO A 23 13.39 -1.45 8.31
N ASN A 24 13.09 -0.31 8.94
CA ASN A 24 12.93 -0.29 10.39
C ASN A 24 11.48 -0.65 10.72
N TRP A 25 11.24 -1.85 11.23
CA TRP A 25 9.92 -2.30 11.61
C TRP A 25 9.85 -2.49 13.12
N VAL A 26 9.02 -1.67 13.78
CA VAL A 26 8.97 -1.56 15.25
C VAL A 26 7.64 -2.08 15.80
N ASP A 27 6.55 -1.99 15.04
CA ASP A 27 5.28 -2.63 15.42
C ASP A 27 4.46 -3.09 14.21
N GLY A 28 3.58 -4.08 14.43
CA GLY A 28 2.72 -4.64 13.38
C GLY A 28 1.53 -3.75 12.98
N SER A 29 1.16 -2.76 13.79
CA SER A 29 -0.01 -1.91 13.54
C SER A 29 0.31 -0.71 12.64
N GLY A 30 1.58 -0.29 12.60
CA GLY A 30 2.01 0.94 11.92
C GLY A 30 1.86 2.20 12.78
N LEU A 31 1.58 2.09 14.08
CA LEU A 31 1.37 3.25 14.97
C LEU A 31 2.69 3.91 15.39
N SER A 32 3.75 3.13 15.53
CA SER A 32 5.08 3.64 15.83
C SER A 32 5.57 4.53 14.70
N ARG A 33 6.00 5.75 15.07
CA ARG A 33 6.66 6.70 14.16
C ARG A 33 8.05 6.23 13.73
N TYR A 34 8.58 5.20 14.40
CA TYR A 34 9.85 4.58 14.04
C TYR A 34 9.71 3.50 12.97
N ASN A 35 8.47 3.18 12.52
CA ASN A 35 8.28 2.36 11.34
C ASN A 35 8.76 3.14 10.10
N ILE A 36 9.86 2.70 9.50
CA ILE A 36 10.50 3.33 8.35
C ILE A 36 10.58 2.31 7.22
N PHE A 37 9.77 2.53 6.19
CA PHE A 37 9.75 1.77 4.95
C PHE A 37 9.86 2.76 3.78
N THR A 38 10.50 2.34 2.68
CA THR A 38 10.47 3.12 1.44
C THR A 38 9.32 2.64 0.55
N PRO A 39 8.84 3.47 -0.40
CA PRO A 39 7.86 3.02 -1.39
C PRO A 39 8.34 1.80 -2.18
N LYS A 40 9.65 1.70 -2.44
CA LYS A 40 10.25 0.57 -3.15
C LYS A 40 10.13 -0.72 -2.35
N SER A 41 10.45 -0.71 -1.05
CA SER A 41 10.31 -1.89 -0.17
C SER A 41 8.87 -2.41 -0.15
N LEU A 42 7.87 -1.52 -0.15
CA LEU A 42 6.46 -1.93 -0.20
C LEU A 42 6.07 -2.51 -1.56
N VAL A 43 6.56 -1.96 -2.67
CA VAL A 43 6.34 -2.53 -4.00
C VAL A 43 6.99 -3.91 -4.14
N GLU A 44 8.21 -4.10 -3.63
CA GLU A 44 8.89 -5.41 -3.62
C GLU A 44 8.09 -6.43 -2.79
N LEU A 45 7.57 -6.02 -1.63
CA LEU A 45 6.73 -6.89 -0.79
C LEU A 45 5.40 -7.27 -1.47
N LEU A 46 4.71 -6.30 -2.06
CA LEU A 46 3.48 -6.54 -2.80
C LEU A 46 3.76 -7.45 -4.01
N HIS A 47 4.86 -7.23 -4.70
CA HIS A 47 5.27 -8.10 -5.82
C HIS A 47 5.51 -9.53 -5.34
N TYR A 48 6.22 -9.72 -4.23
CA TYR A 48 6.42 -11.05 -3.65
C TYR A 48 5.09 -11.73 -3.30
N PHE A 49 4.14 -11.01 -2.66
CA PHE A 49 2.83 -11.56 -2.37
C PHE A 49 2.04 -11.94 -3.62
N TYR A 50 2.09 -11.10 -4.65
CA TYR A 50 1.44 -11.38 -5.93
C TYR A 50 2.00 -12.62 -6.63
N GLN A 51 3.30 -12.91 -6.47
CA GLN A 51 3.91 -14.14 -6.99
C GLN A 51 3.62 -15.38 -6.12
N THR A 52 3.35 -15.18 -4.83
CA THR A 52 3.24 -16.27 -3.85
C THR A 52 1.81 -16.75 -3.64
N TYR A 53 0.83 -15.84 -3.72
CA TYR A 53 -0.56 -16.12 -3.37
C TYR A 53 -1.48 -15.94 -4.57
N ASP A 54 -2.60 -16.67 -4.55
CA ASP A 54 -3.69 -16.47 -5.50
C ASP A 54 -4.23 -15.03 -5.45
N GLU A 55 -4.50 -14.48 -6.63
CA GLU A 55 -4.91 -13.09 -6.81
C GLU A 55 -6.21 -12.77 -6.07
N TYR A 56 -7.21 -13.66 -6.17
CA TYR A 56 -8.51 -13.43 -5.55
C TYR A 56 -8.35 -13.31 -4.02
N ARG A 57 -7.59 -14.25 -3.43
CA ARG A 57 -7.29 -14.22 -2.00
C ARG A 57 -6.52 -12.98 -1.59
N LEU A 58 -5.56 -12.54 -2.41
CA LEU A 58 -4.74 -11.37 -2.10
C LEU A 58 -5.56 -10.07 -2.14
N PHE A 59 -6.43 -9.94 -3.14
CA PHE A 59 -7.25 -8.75 -3.34
C PHE A 59 -8.36 -8.63 -2.30
N GLU A 60 -8.92 -9.75 -1.83
CA GLU A 60 -9.92 -9.80 -0.76
C GLU A 60 -9.41 -9.23 0.58
N LEU A 61 -8.10 -9.33 0.84
CA LEU A 61 -7.48 -8.80 2.07
C LEU A 61 -7.37 -7.27 2.09
N LEU A 62 -7.55 -6.60 0.95
CA LEU A 62 -7.36 -5.17 0.79
C LEU A 62 -8.70 -4.44 0.69
N ALA A 63 -8.70 -3.14 1.01
CA ALA A 63 -9.85 -2.30 0.73
C ALA A 63 -9.98 -2.09 -0.78
N ILE A 64 -11.22 -2.05 -1.28
CA ILE A 64 -11.53 -1.99 -2.69
C ILE A 64 -12.14 -0.61 -3.03
N GLY A 65 -11.51 0.10 -3.96
CA GLY A 65 -11.96 1.39 -4.48
C GLY A 65 -13.39 1.30 -5.04
N GLY A 66 -14.25 2.22 -4.62
CA GLY A 66 -15.65 2.28 -5.02
C GLY A 66 -16.56 1.24 -4.36
N VAL A 67 -16.05 0.40 -3.45
CA VAL A 67 -16.77 -0.79 -2.97
C VAL A 67 -16.75 -0.92 -1.45
N ASN A 68 -15.58 -1.07 -0.82
CA ASN A 68 -15.49 -1.33 0.63
C ASN A 68 -14.23 -0.77 1.31
N GLY A 69 -14.25 -0.79 2.63
CA GLY A 69 -13.11 -0.39 3.46
C GLY A 69 -12.75 1.09 3.35
N THR A 70 -11.48 1.41 3.60
CA THR A 70 -11.02 2.80 3.77
C THR A 70 -10.96 3.62 2.48
N ILE A 71 -11.17 2.99 1.33
CA ILE A 71 -11.21 3.65 0.01
C ILE A 71 -12.55 3.45 -0.71
N GLN A 72 -13.61 3.02 -0.02
CA GLN A 72 -14.94 2.77 -0.61
C GLN A 72 -15.54 4.00 -1.34
N ASN A 73 -15.26 5.21 -0.84
CA ASN A 73 -15.77 6.47 -1.42
C ASN A 73 -14.77 7.12 -2.39
N ARG A 74 -13.70 6.40 -2.77
CA ARG A 74 -12.70 6.84 -3.75
C ARG A 74 -12.81 5.94 -4.97
N PHE A 75 -12.44 6.45 -6.16
CA PHE A 75 -12.41 5.65 -7.39
C PHE A 75 -13.78 5.05 -7.80
N THR A 76 -14.88 5.74 -7.48
CA THR A 76 -16.26 5.28 -7.78
C THR A 76 -16.55 5.18 -9.27
N ASP A 77 -15.81 5.91 -10.11
CA ASP A 77 -15.97 5.88 -11.57
C ASP A 77 -15.38 4.59 -12.20
N PHE A 78 -14.57 3.85 -11.45
CA PHE A 78 -13.94 2.59 -11.85
C PHE A 78 -13.83 1.64 -10.65
N PRO A 79 -14.98 1.14 -10.13
CA PRO A 79 -14.99 0.26 -8.99
C PRO A 79 -14.24 -1.04 -9.29
N TYR A 80 -13.79 -1.74 -8.24
CA TYR A 80 -13.01 -3.00 -8.36
C TYR A 80 -11.68 -2.91 -9.12
N SER A 81 -11.18 -1.70 -9.35
CA SER A 81 -9.92 -1.50 -10.07
C SER A 81 -8.75 -1.14 -9.16
N VAL A 82 -9.03 -0.57 -7.98
CA VAL A 82 -7.99 -0.20 -7.00
C VAL A 82 -8.14 -1.06 -5.76
N PHE A 83 -7.11 -1.83 -5.43
CA PHE A 83 -7.03 -2.64 -4.22
C PHE A 83 -5.89 -2.09 -3.38
N GLY A 84 -6.15 -1.63 -2.16
CA GLY A 84 -5.10 -0.97 -1.40
C GLY A 84 -5.27 -0.97 0.09
N LYS A 85 -4.12 -0.84 0.76
CA LYS A 85 -4.05 -0.58 2.19
C LYS A 85 -3.73 0.89 2.43
N THR A 86 -4.57 1.56 3.22
CA THR A 86 -4.30 2.92 3.69
C THR A 86 -3.48 2.90 4.97
N GLY A 87 -2.56 3.87 5.10
CA GLY A 87 -1.90 4.23 6.35
C GLY A 87 -2.04 5.74 6.57
N SER A 88 -2.71 6.14 7.64
CA SER A 88 -2.95 7.56 7.94
C SER A 88 -2.59 7.87 9.39
N LEU A 89 -1.70 8.83 9.59
CA LEU A 89 -1.37 9.44 10.88
C LEU A 89 -1.31 10.96 10.69
N SER A 90 -1.20 11.75 11.76
CA SER A 90 -1.04 13.21 11.64
C SER A 90 0.13 13.54 10.70
N ASN A 91 -0.17 14.27 9.62
CA ASN A 91 0.74 14.69 8.54
C ASN A 91 1.37 13.56 7.71
N ASN A 92 0.85 12.32 7.81
CA ASN A 92 1.27 11.20 6.97
C ASN A 92 0.04 10.54 6.31
N HIS A 93 0.06 10.38 4.99
CA HIS A 93 -0.99 9.71 4.24
C HIS A 93 -0.37 8.82 3.17
N ASN A 94 -0.64 7.52 3.28
CA ASN A 94 -0.05 6.49 2.45
C ASN A 94 -1.17 5.61 1.84
N LEU A 95 -0.95 5.18 0.61
CA LEU A 95 -1.78 4.20 -0.07
C LEU A 95 -0.88 3.30 -0.93
N SER A 96 -0.89 2.01 -0.68
CA SER A 96 -0.12 1.02 -1.44
C SER A 96 -1.01 -0.16 -1.81
N GLY A 97 -0.77 -0.76 -2.97
CA GLY A 97 -1.52 -1.92 -3.43
C GLY A 97 -1.45 -2.17 -4.93
N TYR A 98 -2.55 -2.67 -5.49
CA TYR A 98 -2.69 -3.10 -6.88
C TYR A 98 -3.67 -2.22 -7.63
N LEU A 99 -3.37 -1.96 -8.90
CA LEU A 99 -4.24 -1.26 -9.83
C LEU A 99 -4.47 -2.13 -11.06
N LEU A 100 -5.72 -2.48 -11.32
CA LEU A 100 -6.16 -3.07 -12.58
C LEU A 100 -6.53 -1.94 -13.53
N CYS A 101 -5.69 -1.68 -14.53
CA CYS A 101 -5.90 -0.60 -15.49
C CYS A 101 -6.98 -0.96 -16.52
N LYS A 102 -7.48 0.06 -17.22
CA LYS A 102 -8.53 -0.08 -18.24
C LYS A 102 -8.14 -1.04 -19.36
N SER A 103 -6.85 -1.12 -19.69
CA SER A 103 -6.33 -2.06 -20.70
C SER A 103 -6.33 -3.53 -20.26
N GLY A 104 -6.55 -3.80 -18.96
CA GLY A 104 -6.32 -5.10 -18.32
C GLY A 104 -4.90 -5.27 -17.76
N LYS A 105 -3.99 -4.31 -17.97
CA LYS A 105 -2.66 -4.34 -17.34
C LYS A 105 -2.78 -4.14 -15.83
N LYS A 106 -1.99 -4.90 -15.08
CA LYS A 106 -1.91 -4.79 -13.62
C LYS A 106 -0.65 -4.04 -13.22
N LEU A 107 -0.81 -3.06 -12.35
CA LEU A 107 0.29 -2.30 -11.76
C LEU A 107 0.34 -2.53 -10.25
N ILE A 108 1.55 -2.53 -9.70
CA ILE A 108 1.82 -2.49 -8.26
C ILE A 108 2.29 -1.08 -7.93
N PHE A 109 1.73 -0.47 -6.90
CA PHE A 109 2.05 0.92 -6.57
C PHE A 109 2.18 1.15 -5.07
N SER A 110 2.93 2.18 -4.71
CA SER A 110 3.04 2.70 -3.35
C SER A 110 3.20 4.21 -3.37
N PHE A 111 2.19 4.93 -2.88
CA PHE A 111 2.26 6.36 -2.61
C PHE A 111 2.46 6.59 -1.11
N MET A 112 3.51 7.34 -0.76
CA MET A 112 3.79 7.75 0.61
C MET A 112 4.00 9.26 0.68
N ALA A 113 3.14 9.96 1.41
CA ALA A 113 3.26 11.39 1.63
C ALA A 113 3.45 11.64 3.13
N ASN A 114 4.65 12.08 3.50
CA ASN A 114 5.04 12.37 4.88
C ASN A 114 5.31 13.86 5.07
N HIS A 115 5.11 14.37 6.29
CA HIS A 115 5.42 15.74 6.70
C HIS A 115 4.84 16.84 5.79
N PHE A 116 3.69 16.59 5.17
CA PHE A 116 3.05 17.60 4.32
C PHE A 116 2.42 18.71 5.18
N MET A 117 2.54 19.96 4.71
CA MET A 117 2.02 21.16 5.39
C MET A 117 0.65 21.62 4.87
N VAL A 118 0.04 20.82 4.00
CA VAL A 118 -1.28 21.07 3.40
C VAL A 118 -2.34 20.16 4.05
N SER A 119 -3.60 20.30 3.67
CA SER A 119 -4.63 19.39 4.19
C SER A 119 -4.46 17.96 3.66
N THR A 120 -4.75 16.95 4.48
CA THR A 120 -4.78 15.54 4.06
C THR A 120 -5.69 15.32 2.85
N THR A 121 -6.79 16.09 2.77
CA THR A 121 -7.72 16.05 1.63
C THR A 121 -7.05 16.45 0.32
N GLN A 122 -6.17 17.46 0.32
CA GLN A 122 -5.43 17.88 -0.88
C GLN A 122 -4.47 16.77 -1.33
N ILE A 123 -3.69 16.19 -0.42
CA ILE A 123 -2.80 15.06 -0.72
C ILE A 123 -3.58 13.88 -1.30
N ARG A 124 -4.72 13.54 -0.67
CA ARG A 124 -5.57 12.44 -1.14
C ARG A 124 -6.11 12.70 -2.55
N LYS A 125 -6.54 13.93 -2.87
CA LYS A 125 -7.02 14.30 -4.20
C LYS A 125 -5.92 14.16 -5.26
N GLU A 126 -4.70 14.58 -4.97
CA GLU A 126 -3.58 14.41 -5.91
C GLU A 126 -3.21 12.94 -6.10
N MET A 127 -3.21 12.13 -5.04
CA MET A 127 -3.03 10.69 -5.15
C MET A 127 -4.11 10.04 -6.03
N ASP A 128 -5.37 10.41 -5.80
CA ASP A 128 -6.50 9.90 -6.59
C ASP A 128 -6.36 10.28 -8.06
N ARG A 129 -5.99 11.53 -8.35
CA ARG A 129 -5.72 12.02 -9.70
C ARG A 129 -4.61 11.22 -10.38
N LEU A 130 -3.48 10.99 -9.71
CA LEU A 130 -2.36 10.23 -10.28
C LEU A 130 -2.76 8.77 -10.57
N ILE A 131 -3.48 8.12 -9.66
CA ILE A 131 -3.98 6.75 -9.88
C ILE A 131 -4.95 6.71 -11.05
N THR A 132 -5.87 7.68 -11.17
CA THR A 132 -6.77 7.78 -12.33
C THR A 132 -6.02 7.98 -13.64
N ILE A 133 -4.93 8.76 -13.65
CA ILE A 133 -4.07 8.89 -14.84
C ILE A 133 -3.46 7.54 -15.20
N LEU A 134 -2.87 6.83 -14.22
CA LEU A 134 -2.25 5.52 -14.45
C LEU A 134 -3.26 4.48 -14.95
N TYR A 135 -4.47 4.47 -14.39
CA TYR A 135 -5.57 3.58 -14.78
C TYR A 135 -5.95 3.75 -16.26
N ASN A 136 -5.98 5.00 -16.74
CA ASN A 136 -6.36 5.29 -18.12
C ASN A 136 -5.20 5.16 -19.12
N THR A 137 -3.96 5.32 -18.65
CA THR A 137 -2.77 5.35 -19.52
C THR A 137 -2.26 3.96 -19.85
N TYR A 138 -2.27 3.06 -18.86
CA TYR A 138 -1.67 1.73 -18.97
C TYR A 138 -2.69 0.64 -19.22
#